data_AF-A0A3N5VX31-F1
#
_entry.id   AF-A0A3N5VX31-F1
#
_cell.length_a   1.000
_cell.length_b   1.000
_cell.length_c   1.000
_cell.angle_alpha   90.00
_cell.angle_beta   90.00
_cell.angle_gamma   90.00
#
_symmetry.space_group_name_H-M   'P 1'
#
loop_
_entity.id
_entity.type
_entity.pdbx_description
1 polymer ?
#
loop_
_entity_poly.entity_id
_entity_poly.type
_entity_poly.pdbx_seq_one_letter_code
_entity_poly.pdbx_strand_id
1 'polypeptide(L)'
;MKKCQDTIRLADAGTRLSQCNWGIMYSQGDSFSTDTLGSLNQLAFLLEVDAHILAADGDCRGAFDRILSIRRLAAQIADETIIAYGMSSQLQYCLHSIEHILGRMPADVDTLTWLQAQLSTVQGPPTTPGRALEAALEQTLHPAFIARWREQLTNSISRDRDWLLAHTQEEVVDDARELGSEFVTAAQRVIGSDKPYAKKHAELQELAENLNSDDNPATFLLGLCYFGRVHVFYDVYVRHVAHFNAVRAAIEVYIEIAKSGQVPQTLPAHLPRDPFSDEEFEYQVTERGFMLRCRAKEIGEDRIWEYEFAVPK
;
A
#
# COMPACT_ATOMS: atom_id res chain seq x y z
N MET A 1 5.63 21.53 -19.47
CA MET A 1 6.36 22.22 -18.36
C MET A 1 5.56 22.25 -17.05
N LYS A 2 4.32 22.77 -17.00
CA LYS A 2 3.53 22.86 -15.76
C LYS A 2 3.39 21.51 -15.02
N LYS A 3 3.05 20.42 -15.73
CA LYS A 3 2.93 19.06 -15.15
C LYS A 3 4.19 18.58 -14.41
N CYS A 4 5.37 18.82 -14.98
CA CYS A 4 6.64 18.45 -14.34
C CYS A 4 6.93 19.33 -13.12
N GLN A 5 6.58 20.62 -13.17
CA GLN A 5 6.75 21.52 -12.02
C GLN A 5 5.88 21.10 -10.83
N ASP A 6 4.64 20.70 -11.08
CA ASP A 6 3.74 20.21 -10.02
C ASP A 6 4.30 18.93 -9.41
N THR A 7 4.75 17.97 -10.22
CA THR A 7 5.38 16.71 -9.77
C THR A 7 6.67 16.95 -8.96
N ILE A 8 7.53 17.87 -9.41
CA ILE A 8 8.77 18.22 -8.70
C ILE A 8 8.45 18.88 -7.36
N ARG A 9 7.49 19.80 -7.32
CA ARG A 9 7.06 20.47 -6.07
C ARG A 9 6.48 19.46 -5.09
N LEU A 10 5.63 18.56 -5.58
CA LEU A 10 5.12 17.41 -4.85
C LEU A 10 6.25 16.59 -4.22
N ALA A 11 7.21 16.18 -5.05
CA ALA A 11 8.31 15.33 -4.62
C ALA A 11 9.21 16.02 -3.59
N ASP A 12 9.51 17.29 -3.81
CA ASP A 12 10.31 18.11 -2.89
C ASP A 12 9.59 18.30 -1.55
N ALA A 13 8.27 18.54 -1.56
CA ALA A 13 7.46 18.64 -0.35
C ALA A 13 7.39 17.31 0.42
N GLY A 14 7.11 16.21 -0.29
CA GLY A 14 6.99 14.87 0.30
C GLY A 14 8.31 14.32 0.85
N THR A 15 9.45 14.78 0.35
CA THR A 15 10.77 14.34 0.83
C THR A 15 11.32 15.18 1.99
N ARG A 16 10.95 16.47 2.08
CA ARG A 16 11.44 17.39 3.12
C ARG A 16 10.60 17.44 4.39
N LEU A 17 9.31 17.10 4.30
CA LEU A 17 8.40 17.17 5.43
C LEU A 17 8.30 15.80 6.09
N SER A 18 8.87 15.66 7.29
CA SER A 18 8.80 14.44 8.11
C SER A 18 7.36 14.01 8.41
N GLN A 19 6.42 14.95 8.34
CA GLN A 19 4.97 14.74 8.47
C GLN A 19 4.23 15.61 7.45
N CYS A 20 4.55 15.45 6.16
CA CYS A 20 3.62 15.97 5.16
C CYS A 20 2.31 15.20 5.33
N ASN A 21 1.20 15.93 5.42
CA ASN A 21 -0.12 15.39 5.14
C ASN A 21 -0.59 16.22 3.96
N TRP A 22 -0.66 15.59 2.79
CA TRP A 22 -1.03 16.28 1.56
C TRP A 22 -2.51 16.68 1.53
N GLY A 23 -3.24 16.45 2.63
CA GLY A 23 -4.52 17.09 2.92
C GLY A 23 -4.53 18.62 2.75
N ILE A 24 -3.36 19.30 2.75
CA ILE A 24 -3.28 20.72 2.37
C ILE A 24 -3.66 20.94 0.89
N MET A 25 -3.24 20.07 -0.03
CA MET A 25 -3.65 20.13 -1.43
C MET A 25 -5.16 19.86 -1.60
N TYR A 26 -5.73 19.01 -0.74
CA TYR A 26 -7.17 18.73 -0.71
C TYR A 26 -8.04 19.86 -0.15
N SER A 27 -7.52 20.69 0.78
CA SER A 27 -8.24 21.88 1.26
C SER A 27 -8.63 22.86 0.14
N GLN A 28 -8.04 22.70 -1.04
CA GLN A 28 -8.32 23.47 -2.24
C GLN A 28 -9.30 22.79 -3.22
N GLY A 29 -9.81 21.59 -2.89
CA GLY A 29 -10.79 20.84 -3.68
C GLY A 29 -10.21 20.01 -4.84
N ASP A 30 -8.89 19.91 -4.94
CA ASP A 30 -8.22 19.14 -5.99
C ASP A 30 -7.86 17.73 -5.48
N SER A 31 -8.59 16.70 -5.93
CA SER A 31 -8.09 15.32 -5.87
C SER A 31 -6.89 15.17 -6.81
N PHE A 32 -5.94 14.27 -6.54
CA PHE A 32 -4.92 13.98 -7.56
C PHE A 32 -5.56 13.61 -8.89
N SER A 33 -5.21 14.37 -9.91
CA SER A 33 -5.53 13.97 -11.27
C SER A 33 -4.82 12.65 -11.59
N THR A 34 -5.43 11.82 -12.44
CA THR A 34 -4.78 10.62 -12.98
C THR A 34 -3.42 10.93 -13.61
N ASP A 35 -3.28 12.13 -14.20
CA ASP A 35 -2.02 12.64 -14.76
C ASP A 35 -0.94 12.86 -13.68
N THR A 36 -1.32 13.37 -12.51
CA THR A 36 -0.42 13.56 -11.36
C THR A 36 0.06 12.20 -10.84
N LEU A 37 -0.86 11.25 -10.64
CA LEU A 37 -0.51 9.89 -10.22
C LEU A 37 0.41 9.20 -11.24
N GLY A 38 0.13 9.35 -12.54
CA GLY A 38 1.00 8.83 -13.60
C GLY A 38 2.39 9.45 -13.59
N SER A 39 2.49 10.76 -13.30
CA SER A 39 3.78 11.46 -13.20
C SER A 39 4.57 11.03 -11.96
N LEU A 40 3.90 10.77 -10.83
CA LEU A 40 4.54 10.23 -9.63
C LEU A 40 5.11 8.83 -9.88
N ASN A 41 4.38 7.98 -10.61
CA ASN A 41 4.89 6.66 -10.97
C ASN A 41 6.13 6.74 -11.86
N GLN A 42 6.14 7.65 -12.84
CA GLN A 42 7.33 7.90 -13.67
C GLN A 42 8.52 8.40 -12.84
N LEU A 43 8.27 9.30 -11.89
CA LEU A 43 9.32 9.77 -10.99
C LEU A 43 9.88 8.64 -10.12
N ALA A 44 9.01 7.79 -9.57
CA ALA A 44 9.43 6.64 -8.77
C ALA A 44 10.34 5.70 -9.58
N PHE A 45 9.98 5.42 -10.83
CA PHE A 45 10.83 4.64 -11.74
C PHE A 45 12.20 5.29 -11.98
N LEU A 46 12.25 6.62 -12.20
CA LEU A 46 13.52 7.33 -12.36
C LEU A 46 14.38 7.27 -11.09
N LEU A 47 13.78 7.40 -9.91
CA LEU A 47 14.47 7.28 -8.62
C LEU A 47 15.01 5.87 -8.40
N GLU A 48 14.27 4.84 -8.82
CA GLU A 48 14.72 3.45 -8.74
C GLU A 48 15.92 3.20 -9.66
N VAL A 49 15.88 3.69 -10.90
CA VAL A 49 17.03 3.62 -11.82
C VAL A 49 18.25 4.33 -11.23
N ASP A 50 18.07 5.54 -10.68
CA ASP A 50 19.15 6.28 -10.01
C ASP A 50 19.71 5.49 -8.82
N ALA A 51 18.85 4.86 -8.02
CA ALA A 51 19.28 4.00 -6.91
C ALA A 51 20.18 2.85 -7.38
N HIS A 52 19.81 2.18 -8.47
CA HIS A 52 20.62 1.09 -9.01
C HIS A 52 21.96 1.56 -9.57
N ILE A 53 22.01 2.75 -10.18
CA ILE A 53 23.26 3.36 -10.64
C ILE A 53 24.17 3.68 -9.44
N LEU A 54 23.64 4.34 -8.41
CA LEU A 54 24.38 4.66 -7.18
C LEU A 54 24.93 3.39 -6.51
N ALA A 55 24.11 2.33 -6.42
CA ALA A 55 24.56 1.06 -5.86
C ALA A 55 25.65 0.40 -6.71
N ALA A 56 25.58 0.49 -8.04
CA ALA A 56 26.61 -0.01 -8.95
C ALA A 56 27.94 0.76 -8.82
N ASP A 57 27.86 2.06 -8.52
CA ASP A 57 29.01 2.92 -8.26
C ASP A 57 29.57 2.78 -6.83
N GLY A 58 28.95 1.93 -6.01
CA GLY A 58 29.36 1.64 -4.63
C GLY A 58 28.71 2.54 -3.57
N ASP A 59 27.91 3.53 -3.96
CA ASP A 59 27.15 4.38 -3.03
C ASP A 59 25.82 3.73 -2.63
N CYS A 60 25.92 2.66 -1.83
CA CYS A 60 24.75 1.92 -1.35
C CYS A 60 23.84 2.78 -0.46
N ARG A 61 24.41 3.72 0.30
CA ARG A 61 23.64 4.62 1.17
C ARG A 61 22.82 5.61 0.35
N GLY A 62 23.41 6.23 -0.66
CA GLY A 62 22.71 7.08 -1.62
C GLY A 62 21.59 6.32 -2.33
N ALA A 63 21.87 5.08 -2.76
CA ALA A 63 20.86 4.21 -3.36
C ALA A 63 19.66 3.96 -2.44
N PHE A 64 19.91 3.60 -1.17
CA PHE A 64 18.83 3.42 -0.20
C PHE A 64 18.05 4.70 0.07
N ASP A 65 18.69 5.88 0.11
CA ASP A 65 17.96 7.14 0.28
C ASP A 65 17.00 7.44 -0.89
N ARG A 66 17.37 7.08 -2.12
CA ARG A 66 16.46 7.15 -3.28
C ARG A 66 15.25 6.23 -3.11
N ILE A 67 15.46 4.99 -2.70
CA ILE A 67 14.36 4.05 -2.45
C ILE A 67 13.47 4.51 -1.29
N LEU A 68 14.06 5.01 -0.20
CA LEU A 68 13.31 5.58 0.92
C LEU A 68 12.48 6.80 0.49
N SER A 69 12.99 7.58 -0.48
CA SER A 69 12.23 8.69 -1.09
C SER A 69 11.01 8.20 -1.85
N ILE A 70 11.12 7.12 -2.65
CA ILE A 70 9.96 6.50 -3.32
C ILE A 70 8.92 6.09 -2.28
N ARG A 71 9.34 5.41 -1.21
CA ARG A 71 8.41 5.00 -0.16
C ARG A 71 7.78 6.20 0.56
N ARG A 72 8.50 7.34 0.68
CA ARG A 72 7.95 8.57 1.30
C ARG A 72 6.80 9.05 0.45
N LEU A 73 7.00 9.12 -0.87
CA LEU A 73 5.95 9.48 -1.82
C LEU A 73 4.76 8.51 -1.77
N ALA A 74 5.03 7.19 -1.70
CA ALA A 74 3.98 6.18 -1.59
C ALA A 74 3.09 6.41 -0.36
N ALA A 75 3.68 6.63 0.81
CA ALA A 75 2.93 6.88 2.04
C ALA A 75 2.04 8.14 1.94
N GLN A 76 2.51 9.17 1.23
CA GLN A 76 1.78 10.43 1.09
C GLN A 76 0.50 10.30 0.25
N ILE A 77 0.48 9.39 -0.72
CA ILE A 77 -0.68 9.19 -1.60
C ILE A 77 -1.61 8.06 -1.15
N ALA A 78 -1.23 7.31 -0.11
CA ALA A 78 -1.96 6.11 0.33
C ALA A 78 -3.37 6.42 0.87
N ASP A 79 -3.56 7.58 1.49
CA ASP A 79 -4.77 7.90 2.25
C ASP A 79 -5.87 8.58 1.41
N GLU A 80 -5.63 8.89 0.13
CA GLU A 80 -6.49 9.85 -0.57
C GLU A 80 -7.72 9.24 -1.24
N THR A 81 -7.55 8.14 -1.96
CA THR A 81 -8.62 7.46 -2.68
C THR A 81 -8.21 6.01 -2.83
N ILE A 82 -9.14 5.11 -3.12
CA ILE A 82 -8.79 3.71 -3.42
C ILE A 82 -7.84 3.60 -4.62
N ILE A 83 -7.96 4.49 -5.61
CA ILE A 83 -7.04 4.52 -6.76
C ILE A 83 -5.64 4.95 -6.32
N ALA A 84 -5.54 6.00 -5.50
CA ALA A 84 -4.27 6.49 -4.97
C ALA A 84 -3.64 5.47 -4.00
N TYR A 85 -4.44 4.76 -3.21
CA TYR A 85 -4.02 3.61 -2.40
C TYR A 85 -3.45 2.48 -3.26
N GLY A 86 -4.13 2.15 -4.37
CA GLY A 86 -3.63 1.18 -5.34
C GLY A 86 -2.28 1.61 -5.96
N MET A 87 -2.14 2.89 -6.30
CA MET A 87 -0.87 3.45 -6.78
C MET A 87 0.21 3.41 -5.69
N SER A 88 -0.12 3.78 -4.45
CA SER A 88 0.78 3.69 -3.31
C SER A 88 1.32 2.27 -3.14
N SER A 89 0.43 1.28 -3.23
CA SER A 89 0.75 -0.14 -3.15
C SER A 89 1.70 -0.57 -4.27
N GLN A 90 1.52 -0.07 -5.49
CA GLN A 90 2.50 -0.29 -6.57
C GLN A 90 3.85 0.33 -6.27
N LEU A 91 3.91 1.52 -5.70
CA LEU A 91 5.18 2.14 -5.34
C LEU A 91 5.93 1.38 -4.23
N GLN A 92 5.24 0.52 -3.45
CA GLN A 92 5.90 -0.36 -2.48
C GLN A 92 6.74 -1.47 -3.14
N TYR A 93 6.64 -1.70 -4.46
CA TYR A 93 7.54 -2.61 -5.18
C TYR A 93 9.02 -2.22 -5.06
N CYS A 94 9.32 -0.96 -4.69
CA CYS A 94 10.69 -0.51 -4.40
C CYS A 94 11.37 -1.28 -3.25
N LEU A 95 10.63 -2.06 -2.45
CA LEU A 95 11.20 -3.00 -1.49
C LEU A 95 12.07 -4.07 -2.17
N HIS A 96 11.73 -4.51 -3.38
CA HIS A 96 12.60 -5.40 -4.16
C HIS A 96 13.93 -4.74 -4.53
N SER A 97 13.93 -3.43 -4.76
CA SER A 97 15.17 -2.68 -5.00
C SER A 97 16.03 -2.68 -3.73
N ILE A 98 15.44 -2.61 -2.52
CA ILE A 98 16.18 -2.79 -1.25
C ILE A 98 16.80 -4.20 -1.19
N GLU A 99 16.03 -5.25 -1.45
CA GLU A 99 16.53 -6.64 -1.49
C GLU A 99 17.72 -6.78 -2.45
N HIS A 100 17.58 -6.20 -3.65
CA HIS A 100 18.60 -6.24 -4.67
C HIS A 100 19.89 -5.51 -4.24
N ILE A 101 19.77 -4.32 -3.66
CA ILE A 101 20.92 -3.53 -3.19
C ILE A 101 21.60 -4.23 -2.02
N LEU A 102 20.83 -4.74 -1.05
CA LEU A 102 21.35 -5.55 0.07
C LEU A 102 22.16 -6.74 -0.43
N GLY A 103 21.70 -7.41 -1.48
CA GLY A 103 22.40 -8.57 -2.05
C GLY A 103 23.70 -8.27 -2.79
N ARG A 104 24.05 -6.98 -2.96
CA ARG A 104 25.24 -6.54 -3.68
C ARG A 104 26.15 -5.64 -2.86
N MET A 105 25.65 -5.06 -1.78
CA MET A 105 26.43 -4.13 -0.95
C MET A 105 27.51 -4.87 -0.16
N PRO A 106 28.69 -4.25 0.06
CA PRO A 106 29.66 -4.80 1.00
C PRO A 106 29.09 -4.86 2.42
N ALA A 107 29.71 -5.69 3.26
CA ALA A 107 29.41 -5.72 4.69
C ALA A 107 29.71 -4.36 5.34
N ASP A 108 28.66 -3.56 5.58
CA ASP A 108 28.73 -2.22 6.15
C ASP A 108 27.66 -2.07 7.24
N VAL A 109 28.08 -2.26 8.49
CA VAL A 109 27.22 -2.19 9.68
C VAL A 109 26.60 -0.80 9.85
N ASP A 110 27.33 0.27 9.54
CA ASP A 110 26.86 1.65 9.75
C ASP A 110 25.73 1.98 8.76
N THR A 111 25.90 1.63 7.49
CA THR A 111 24.85 1.83 6.47
C THR A 111 23.61 0.98 6.76
N LEU A 112 23.79 -0.28 7.17
CA LEU A 112 22.66 -1.16 7.53
C LEU A 112 21.90 -0.66 8.76
N THR A 113 22.61 -0.24 9.81
CA THR A 113 22.01 0.33 11.03
C THR A 113 21.27 1.63 10.72
N TRP A 114 21.83 2.48 9.86
CA TRP A 114 21.15 3.69 9.40
C TRP A 114 19.86 3.34 8.64
N LEU A 115 19.90 2.38 7.70
CA LEU A 115 18.72 1.97 6.93
C LEU A 115 17.62 1.43 7.86
N GLN A 116 17.97 0.59 8.83
CA GLN A 116 17.05 0.10 9.83
C GLN A 116 16.37 1.23 10.61
N ALA A 117 17.15 2.23 11.04
CA ALA A 117 16.63 3.39 11.74
C ALA A 117 15.67 4.20 10.86
N GLN A 118 15.98 4.37 9.57
CA GLN A 118 15.09 5.07 8.62
C GLN A 118 13.76 4.34 8.43
N LEU A 119 13.78 3.02 8.25
CA LEU A 119 12.56 2.22 8.11
C LEU A 119 11.70 2.22 9.38
N SER A 120 12.32 2.39 10.55
CA SER A 120 11.61 2.44 11.84
C SER A 120 11.02 3.81 12.15
N THR A 121 11.61 4.90 11.64
CA THR A 121 11.26 6.28 12.04
C THR A 121 10.43 7.04 11.01
N VAL A 122 10.67 6.84 9.72
CA VAL A 122 10.15 7.77 8.69
C VAL A 122 8.80 7.32 8.14
N GLN A 123 8.46 6.03 8.17
CA GLN A 123 7.28 5.52 7.46
C GLN A 123 6.50 4.39 8.11
N GLY A 124 7.09 3.65 9.05
CA GLY A 124 6.39 2.51 9.65
C GLY A 124 5.91 1.48 8.61
N PRO A 125 4.95 0.62 8.98
CA PRO A 125 4.34 -0.32 8.04
C PRO A 125 3.52 0.42 6.97
N PRO A 126 3.21 -0.24 5.84
CA PRO A 126 2.25 0.28 4.86
C PRO A 126 0.95 0.76 5.51
N THR A 127 0.29 1.76 4.92
CA THR A 127 -0.98 2.25 5.46
C THR A 127 -2.09 1.23 5.27
N THR A 128 -2.97 1.11 6.26
CA THR A 128 -4.19 0.28 6.14
C THR A 128 -5.14 0.90 5.11
N PRO A 129 -5.94 0.10 4.38
CA PRO A 129 -6.90 0.64 3.42
C PRO A 129 -8.06 1.42 4.08
N GLY A 130 -8.20 1.38 5.41
CA GLY A 130 -9.29 2.01 6.15
C GLY A 130 -9.54 3.49 5.84
N ARG A 131 -8.48 4.32 5.77
CA ARG A 131 -8.62 5.74 5.44
C ARG A 131 -8.93 5.96 3.96
N ALA A 132 -8.35 5.16 3.08
CA ALA A 132 -8.65 5.20 1.66
C ALA A 132 -10.13 4.86 1.38
N LEU A 133 -10.74 3.97 2.18
CA LEU A 133 -12.17 3.66 2.10
C LEU A 133 -13.04 4.86 2.51
N GLU A 134 -12.69 5.56 3.61
CA GLU A 134 -13.39 6.78 4.05
C GLU A 134 -13.31 7.87 2.97
N ALA A 135 -12.11 8.15 2.49
CA ALA A 135 -11.89 9.19 1.49
C ALA A 135 -12.54 8.84 0.14
N ALA A 136 -12.58 7.55 -0.22
CA ALA A 136 -13.34 7.08 -1.37
C ALA A 136 -14.85 7.35 -1.18
N LEU A 137 -15.43 7.05 -0.01
CA LEU A 137 -16.83 7.33 0.28
C LEU A 137 -17.13 8.83 0.15
N GLU A 138 -16.33 9.69 0.76
CA GLU A 138 -16.48 11.14 0.67
C GLU A 138 -16.44 11.63 -0.78
N GLN A 139 -15.51 11.10 -1.58
CA GLN A 139 -15.40 11.43 -3.00
C GLN A 139 -16.63 10.97 -3.81
N THR A 140 -17.14 9.77 -3.55
CA THR A 140 -18.34 9.22 -4.21
C THR A 140 -19.55 10.10 -3.95
N LEU A 141 -19.71 10.58 -2.72
CA LEU A 141 -20.84 11.38 -2.29
C LEU A 141 -20.72 12.85 -2.70
N HIS A 142 -19.61 13.25 -3.32
CA HIS A 142 -19.41 14.62 -3.76
C HIS A 142 -20.43 14.99 -4.86
N PRO A 143 -21.15 16.13 -4.75
CA PRO A 143 -22.24 16.49 -5.67
C PRO A 143 -21.85 16.47 -7.15
N ALA A 144 -20.63 16.92 -7.49
CA ALA A 144 -20.13 16.92 -8.86
C ALA A 144 -19.92 15.49 -9.41
N PHE A 145 -19.51 14.55 -8.56
CA PHE A 145 -19.33 13.15 -8.95
C PHE A 145 -20.70 12.51 -9.24
N ILE A 146 -21.65 12.69 -8.32
CA ILE A 146 -23.03 12.20 -8.49
C ILE A 146 -23.69 12.80 -9.73
N ALA A 147 -23.56 14.12 -9.96
CA ALA A 147 -24.13 14.77 -11.15
C ALA A 147 -23.57 14.17 -12.45
N ARG A 148 -22.24 14.03 -12.57
CA ARG A 148 -21.59 13.40 -13.73
C ARG A 148 -22.08 11.97 -13.93
N TRP A 149 -22.24 11.25 -12.83
CA TRP A 149 -22.64 9.86 -12.89
C TRP A 149 -24.11 9.68 -13.29
N ARG A 150 -25.03 10.53 -12.80
CA ARG A 150 -26.43 10.53 -13.23
C ARG A 150 -26.57 10.81 -14.72
N GLU A 151 -25.77 11.73 -15.25
CA GLU A 151 -25.70 11.99 -16.70
C GLU A 151 -25.28 10.73 -17.48
N GLN A 152 -24.24 10.02 -17.01
CA GLN A 152 -23.78 8.77 -17.63
C GLN A 152 -24.85 7.68 -17.59
N LEU A 153 -25.54 7.51 -16.47
CA LEU A 153 -26.55 6.47 -16.33
C LEU A 153 -27.84 6.75 -17.09
N THR A 154 -28.21 8.01 -17.27
CA THR A 154 -29.37 8.39 -18.10
C THR A 154 -29.20 7.87 -19.54
N ASN A 155 -27.95 7.70 -19.98
CA ASN A 155 -27.57 7.16 -21.27
C ASN A 155 -27.29 5.64 -21.26
N SER A 156 -27.45 4.96 -20.12
CA SER A 156 -27.19 3.53 -19.96
C SER A 156 -28.49 2.71 -19.83
N ILE A 157 -28.41 1.42 -20.17
CA ILE A 157 -29.49 0.44 -19.91
C ILE A 157 -29.16 -0.27 -18.59
N SER A 158 -29.16 0.47 -17.48
CA SER A 158 -28.97 -0.13 -16.14
C SER A 158 -30.31 -0.51 -15.52
N ARG A 159 -30.32 -1.58 -14.71
CA ARG A 159 -31.47 -2.01 -13.88
C ARG A 159 -31.93 -0.90 -12.94
N ASP A 160 -30.99 -0.05 -12.52
CA ASP A 160 -31.15 0.96 -11.47
C ASP A 160 -31.58 2.34 -11.99
N ARG A 161 -31.70 2.48 -13.31
CA ARG A 161 -32.03 3.75 -13.98
C ARG A 161 -33.35 4.33 -13.46
N ASP A 162 -34.40 3.52 -13.38
CA ASP A 162 -35.73 4.00 -13.03
C ASP A 162 -35.80 4.48 -11.58
N TRP A 163 -35.11 3.79 -10.65
CA TRP A 163 -35.00 4.24 -9.26
C TRP A 163 -34.26 5.58 -9.18
N LEU A 164 -33.14 5.72 -9.89
CA LEU A 164 -32.35 6.95 -9.88
C LEU A 164 -33.08 8.16 -10.48
N LEU A 165 -33.95 7.94 -11.46
CA LEU A 165 -34.78 8.99 -12.03
C LEU A 165 -35.97 9.35 -11.12
N ALA A 166 -36.40 8.42 -10.26
CA ALA A 166 -37.50 8.63 -9.32
C ALA A 166 -37.09 9.39 -8.05
N HIS A 167 -35.81 9.42 -7.70
CA HIS A 167 -35.30 10.05 -6.48
C HIS A 167 -34.58 11.38 -6.76
N THR A 168 -34.55 12.26 -5.78
CA THR A 168 -33.74 13.50 -5.80
C THR A 168 -32.26 13.20 -5.68
N GLN A 169 -31.41 14.22 -5.85
CA GLN A 169 -29.97 14.03 -5.63
C GLN A 169 -29.66 13.83 -4.14
N GLU A 170 -30.34 14.57 -3.27
CA GLU A 170 -30.15 14.45 -1.83
C GLU A 170 -30.52 13.05 -1.34
N GLU A 171 -31.67 12.51 -1.74
CA GLU A 171 -32.11 11.16 -1.34
C GLU A 171 -31.09 10.08 -1.74
N VAL A 172 -30.59 10.11 -2.97
CA VAL A 172 -29.58 9.15 -3.45
C VAL A 172 -28.27 9.27 -2.65
N VAL A 173 -27.86 10.50 -2.31
CA VAL A 173 -26.64 10.76 -1.54
C VAL A 173 -26.82 10.31 -0.08
N ASP A 174 -27.97 10.56 0.52
CA ASP A 174 -28.22 10.20 1.91
C ASP A 174 -28.29 8.67 2.08
N ASP A 175 -28.99 7.96 1.18
CA ASP A 175 -29.04 6.50 1.17
C ASP A 175 -27.64 5.88 0.98
N ALA A 176 -26.87 6.39 0.01
CA ALA A 176 -25.50 5.91 -0.23
C ALA A 176 -24.55 6.24 0.94
N ARG A 177 -24.76 7.38 1.63
CA ARG A 177 -23.97 7.77 2.80
C ARG A 177 -24.22 6.85 3.97
N GLU A 178 -25.47 6.54 4.27
CA GLU A 178 -25.84 5.65 5.37
C GLU A 178 -25.20 4.26 5.17
N LEU A 179 -25.51 3.61 4.03
CA LEU A 179 -24.96 2.30 3.69
C LEU A 179 -23.44 2.29 3.63
N GLY A 180 -22.85 3.30 2.97
CA GLY A 180 -21.40 3.41 2.83
C GLY A 180 -20.70 3.61 4.17
N SER A 181 -21.24 4.44 5.06
CA SER A 181 -20.64 4.70 6.37
C SER A 181 -20.70 3.47 7.28
N GLU A 182 -21.83 2.74 7.25
CA GLU A 182 -21.96 1.47 7.96
C GLU A 182 -20.94 0.44 7.47
N PHE A 183 -20.83 0.29 6.14
CA PHE A 183 -19.86 -0.60 5.52
C PHE A 183 -18.42 -0.26 5.90
N VAL A 184 -18.01 1.01 5.74
CA VAL A 184 -16.64 1.46 6.06
C VAL A 184 -16.33 1.24 7.54
N THR A 185 -17.27 1.57 8.43
CA THR A 185 -17.12 1.34 9.88
C THR A 185 -16.95 -0.14 10.19
N ALA A 186 -17.74 -1.01 9.57
CA ALA A 186 -17.65 -2.45 9.75
C ALA A 186 -16.31 -3.00 9.23
N ALA A 187 -15.89 -2.62 8.02
CA ALA A 187 -14.64 -3.04 7.42
C ALA A 187 -13.42 -2.62 8.27
N GLN A 188 -13.39 -1.37 8.74
CA GLN A 188 -12.32 -0.88 9.62
C GLN A 188 -12.27 -1.65 10.94
N ARG A 189 -13.42 -1.97 11.53
CA ARG A 189 -13.49 -2.80 12.74
C ARG A 189 -12.89 -4.19 12.52
N VAL A 190 -13.15 -4.81 11.36
CA VAL A 190 -12.56 -6.11 11.01
C VAL A 190 -11.04 -5.98 10.84
N ILE A 191 -10.58 -5.01 10.04
CA ILE A 191 -9.15 -4.76 9.76
C ILE A 191 -8.37 -4.52 11.06
N GLY A 192 -8.89 -3.67 11.94
CA GLY A 192 -8.27 -3.28 13.20
C GLY A 192 -8.44 -4.27 14.36
N SER A 193 -9.16 -5.38 14.17
CA SER A 193 -9.32 -6.40 15.22
C SER A 193 -8.06 -7.26 15.43
N ASP A 194 -7.99 -8.01 16.53
CA ASP A 194 -6.90 -8.98 16.78
C ASP A 194 -7.15 -10.35 16.11
N LYS A 195 -8.11 -10.44 15.18
CA LYS A 195 -8.43 -11.72 14.51
C LYS A 195 -7.30 -12.16 13.57
N PRO A 196 -7.08 -13.48 13.39
CA PRO A 196 -6.15 -13.99 12.39
C PRO A 196 -6.53 -13.54 10.97
N TYR A 197 -5.53 -13.42 10.10
CA TYR A 197 -5.68 -13.01 8.70
C TYR A 197 -6.84 -13.72 7.99
N ALA A 198 -6.88 -15.06 8.05
CA ALA A 198 -7.90 -15.84 7.35
C ALA A 198 -9.33 -15.49 7.79
N LYS A 199 -9.52 -15.19 9.08
CA LYS A 199 -10.82 -14.79 9.61
C LYS A 199 -11.18 -13.35 9.21
N LYS A 200 -10.20 -12.43 9.22
CA LYS A 200 -10.40 -11.06 8.72
C LYS A 200 -10.78 -11.06 7.23
N HIS A 201 -10.06 -11.83 6.42
CA HIS A 201 -10.38 -11.98 4.99
C HIS A 201 -11.81 -12.47 4.78
N ALA A 202 -12.19 -13.57 5.44
CA ALA A 202 -13.55 -14.14 5.32
C ALA A 202 -14.65 -13.14 5.72
N GLU A 203 -14.49 -12.43 6.84
CA GLU A 203 -15.46 -11.41 7.27
C GLU A 203 -15.52 -10.20 6.32
N LEU A 204 -14.38 -9.76 5.77
CA LEU A 204 -14.35 -8.70 4.75
C LEU A 204 -14.98 -9.14 3.43
N GLN A 205 -14.82 -10.41 3.06
CA GLN A 205 -15.48 -11.00 1.90
C GLN A 205 -16.99 -11.05 2.11
N GLU A 206 -17.46 -11.52 3.27
CA GLU A 206 -18.88 -11.55 3.62
C GLU A 206 -19.49 -10.14 3.60
N LEU A 207 -18.80 -9.14 4.16
CA LEU A 207 -19.24 -7.74 4.09
C LEU A 207 -19.40 -7.26 2.63
N ALA A 208 -18.43 -7.60 1.77
CA ALA A 208 -18.49 -7.25 0.36
C ALA A 208 -19.61 -7.97 -0.39
N GLU A 209 -19.84 -9.25 -0.11
CA GLU A 209 -20.92 -10.05 -0.70
C GLU A 209 -22.30 -9.53 -0.27
N ASN A 210 -22.48 -9.23 1.00
CA ASN A 210 -23.71 -8.63 1.53
C ASN A 210 -24.03 -7.31 0.83
N LEU A 211 -23.03 -6.42 0.68
CA LEU A 211 -23.18 -5.16 -0.04
C LEU A 211 -23.58 -5.36 -1.51
N ASN A 212 -23.00 -6.36 -2.19
CA ASN A 212 -23.31 -6.66 -3.60
C ASN A 212 -24.65 -7.38 -3.80
N SER A 213 -25.17 -8.05 -2.77
CA SER A 213 -26.43 -8.80 -2.81
C SER A 213 -27.67 -7.95 -2.47
N ASP A 214 -27.46 -6.74 -1.94
CA ASP A 214 -28.53 -5.82 -1.58
C ASP A 214 -29.16 -5.22 -2.85
N ASP A 215 -30.47 -5.40 -2.98
CA ASP A 215 -31.28 -4.85 -4.07
C ASP A 215 -31.42 -3.31 -3.99
N ASN A 216 -30.89 -2.66 -2.93
CA ASN A 216 -30.84 -1.21 -2.82
C ASN A 216 -29.98 -0.61 -3.94
N PRO A 217 -30.54 0.20 -4.86
CA PRO A 217 -29.78 0.74 -5.98
C PRO A 217 -28.63 1.69 -5.58
N ALA A 218 -28.64 2.22 -4.35
CA ALA A 218 -27.50 2.97 -3.79
C ALA A 218 -26.24 2.11 -3.64
N THR A 219 -26.35 0.77 -3.53
CA THR A 219 -25.20 -0.14 -3.50
C THR A 219 -24.39 -0.09 -4.80
N PHE A 220 -25.03 0.25 -5.92
CA PHE A 220 -24.32 0.43 -7.19
C PHE A 220 -23.30 1.57 -7.11
N LEU A 221 -23.64 2.69 -6.48
CA LEU A 221 -22.73 3.82 -6.29
C LEU A 221 -21.50 3.40 -5.48
N LEU A 222 -21.72 2.61 -4.44
CA LEU A 222 -20.66 2.05 -3.59
C LEU A 222 -19.81 1.02 -4.35
N GLY A 223 -20.43 0.25 -5.25
CA GLY A 223 -19.77 -0.71 -6.14
C GLY A 223 -18.77 -0.05 -7.10
N LEU A 224 -19.07 1.15 -7.60
CA LEU A 224 -18.14 1.92 -8.45
C LEU A 224 -16.84 2.30 -7.73
N CYS A 225 -16.88 2.33 -6.41
CA CYS A 225 -15.74 2.64 -5.57
C CYS A 225 -15.08 1.38 -5.02
N TYR A 226 -15.34 0.22 -5.62
CA TYR A 226 -14.70 -1.06 -5.28
C TYR A 226 -14.91 -1.50 -3.83
N PHE A 227 -15.92 -0.99 -3.11
CA PHE A 227 -16.24 -1.48 -1.76
C PHE A 227 -16.59 -2.97 -1.76
N GLY A 228 -17.25 -3.46 -2.81
CA GLY A 228 -17.46 -4.88 -3.06
C GLY A 228 -16.18 -5.73 -3.28
N ARG A 229 -14.99 -5.13 -3.15
CA ARG A 229 -13.67 -5.80 -3.24
C ARG A 229 -12.75 -5.46 -2.07
N VAL A 230 -13.30 -5.05 -0.92
CA VAL A 230 -12.49 -4.66 0.26
C VAL A 230 -11.50 -5.75 0.72
N HIS A 231 -11.87 -7.03 0.62
CA HIS A 231 -10.99 -8.16 0.94
C HIS A 231 -9.74 -8.20 0.04
N VAL A 232 -9.85 -7.84 -1.24
CA VAL A 232 -8.71 -7.77 -2.18
C VAL A 232 -7.73 -6.67 -1.75
N PHE A 233 -8.23 -5.49 -1.36
CA PHE A 233 -7.34 -4.43 -0.86
C PHE A 233 -6.67 -4.83 0.46
N TYR A 234 -7.35 -5.60 1.30
CA TYR A 234 -6.77 -6.16 2.50
C TYR A 234 -5.68 -7.20 2.20
N ASP A 235 -5.85 -8.07 1.21
CA ASP A 235 -4.79 -8.99 0.76
C ASP A 235 -3.54 -8.25 0.28
N VAL A 236 -3.74 -7.22 -0.56
CA VAL A 236 -2.65 -6.34 -1.02
C VAL A 236 -1.94 -5.70 0.17
N TYR A 237 -2.68 -5.18 1.14
CA TYR A 237 -2.13 -4.62 2.37
C TYR A 237 -1.27 -5.63 3.14
N VAL A 238 -1.80 -6.81 3.43
CA VAL A 238 -1.12 -7.87 4.21
C VAL A 238 0.15 -8.32 3.49
N ARG A 239 0.10 -8.48 2.16
CA ARG A 239 1.28 -8.80 1.34
C ARG A 239 2.38 -7.74 1.44
N HIS A 240 2.03 -6.45 1.39
CA HIS A 240 3.01 -5.38 1.54
C HIS A 240 3.59 -5.31 2.95
N VAL A 241 2.79 -5.58 3.99
CA VAL A 241 3.28 -5.72 5.37
C VAL A 241 4.25 -6.90 5.48
N ALA A 242 3.94 -8.04 4.86
CA ALA A 242 4.80 -9.23 4.86
C ALA A 242 6.16 -8.93 4.22
N HIS A 243 6.16 -8.28 3.05
CA HIS A 243 7.38 -7.90 2.35
C HIS A 243 8.22 -6.89 3.15
N PHE A 244 7.57 -5.87 3.73
CA PHE A 244 8.25 -4.91 4.59
C PHE A 244 8.88 -5.57 5.82
N ASN A 245 8.14 -6.48 6.47
CA ASN A 245 8.63 -7.24 7.63
C ASN A 245 9.80 -8.15 7.26
N ALA A 246 9.75 -8.80 6.09
CA ALA A 246 10.84 -9.62 5.57
C ALA A 246 12.11 -8.78 5.32
N VAL A 247 11.98 -7.61 4.69
CA VAL A 247 13.12 -6.69 4.48
C VAL A 247 13.72 -6.23 5.81
N ARG A 248 12.89 -5.89 6.81
CA ARG A 248 13.39 -5.53 8.14
C ARG A 248 14.13 -6.66 8.83
N ALA A 249 13.59 -7.89 8.76
CA ALA A 249 14.24 -9.07 9.29
C ALA A 249 15.55 -9.38 8.56
N ALA A 250 15.58 -9.22 7.24
CA ALA A 250 16.79 -9.41 6.45
C ALA A 250 17.89 -8.41 6.81
N ILE A 251 17.56 -7.12 7.03
CA ILE A 251 18.55 -6.12 7.45
C ILE A 251 19.25 -6.54 8.76
N GLU A 252 18.50 -7.10 9.72
CA GLU A 252 19.08 -7.64 10.96
C GLU A 252 20.03 -8.82 10.69
N VAL A 253 19.64 -9.73 9.79
CA VAL A 253 20.52 -10.82 9.34
C VAL A 253 21.78 -10.28 8.66
N TYR A 254 21.69 -9.26 7.80
CA TYR A 254 22.85 -8.61 7.18
C TYR A 254 23.74 -7.91 8.21
N ILE A 255 23.17 -7.30 9.25
CA ILE A 255 23.95 -6.69 10.35
C ILE A 255 24.78 -7.76 11.07
N GLU A 256 24.17 -8.91 11.37
CA GLU A 256 24.88 -10.03 12.01
C GLU A 256 25.95 -10.65 11.08
N ILE A 257 25.67 -10.76 9.78
CA ILE A 257 26.67 -11.16 8.78
C ILE A 257 27.83 -10.16 8.75
N ALA A 258 27.56 -8.86 8.75
CA ALA A 258 28.59 -7.84 8.68
C ALA A 258 29.49 -7.82 9.94
N LYS A 259 28.96 -8.19 11.10
CA LYS A 259 29.72 -8.32 12.35
C LYS A 259 30.53 -9.62 12.43
N SER A 260 29.92 -10.74 12.03
CA SER A 260 30.48 -12.09 12.26
C SER A 260 31.23 -12.67 11.04
N GLY A 261 30.97 -12.14 9.85
CA GLY A 261 31.40 -12.72 8.57
C GLY A 261 30.64 -13.98 8.16
N GLN A 262 29.57 -14.37 8.87
CA GLN A 262 28.85 -15.62 8.63
C GLN A 262 27.33 -15.40 8.61
N VAL A 263 26.64 -16.16 7.74
CA VAL A 263 25.18 -16.21 7.75
C VAL A 263 24.71 -16.94 9.02
N PRO A 264 23.88 -16.32 9.86
CA PRO A 264 23.40 -16.98 11.07
C PRO A 264 22.61 -18.25 10.73
N GLN A 265 22.73 -19.29 11.54
CA GLN A 265 22.03 -20.56 11.30
C GLN A 265 20.55 -20.50 11.72
N THR A 266 20.18 -19.49 12.50
CA THR A 266 18.82 -19.26 12.98
C THR A 266 18.47 -17.79 12.82
N LEU A 267 17.19 -17.52 12.59
CA LEU A 267 16.69 -16.15 12.55
C LEU A 267 16.93 -15.45 13.91
N PRO A 268 17.42 -14.20 13.95
CA PRO A 268 17.50 -13.42 15.17
C PRO A 268 16.14 -13.34 15.90
N ALA A 269 16.18 -13.24 17.23
CA ALA A 269 14.97 -13.11 18.03
C ALA A 269 14.33 -11.72 17.86
N HIS A 270 13.04 -11.60 18.20
CA HIS A 270 12.29 -10.34 18.23
C HIS A 270 12.10 -9.63 16.88
N LEU A 271 12.22 -10.38 15.78
CA LEU A 271 11.96 -9.83 14.45
C LEU A 271 10.46 -9.70 14.17
N PRO A 272 10.07 -8.84 13.22
CA PRO A 272 8.69 -8.75 12.75
C PRO A 272 8.17 -10.10 12.25
N ARG A 273 6.90 -10.37 12.54
CA ARG A 273 6.22 -11.62 12.22
C ARG A 273 5.63 -11.63 10.81
N ASP A 274 5.35 -12.81 10.29
CA ASP A 274 4.55 -13.03 9.09
C ASP A 274 3.10 -12.62 9.37
N PRO A 275 2.54 -11.60 8.69
CA PRO A 275 1.18 -11.14 8.95
C PRO A 275 0.09 -12.11 8.47
N PHE A 276 0.41 -13.12 7.65
CA PHE A 276 -0.55 -14.14 7.24
C PHE A 276 -0.81 -15.18 8.34
N SER A 277 0.20 -15.47 9.18
CA SER A 277 0.12 -16.48 10.25
C SER A 277 0.19 -15.91 11.66
N ASP A 278 0.69 -14.68 11.83
CA ASP A 278 1.13 -14.09 13.10
C ASP A 278 2.22 -14.91 13.82
N GLU A 279 3.00 -15.67 13.05
CA GLU A 279 4.16 -16.43 13.51
C GLU A 279 5.48 -15.86 12.96
N GLU A 280 6.62 -16.33 13.46
CA GLU A 280 7.93 -16.01 12.89
C GLU A 280 8.05 -16.57 11.47
N PHE A 281 8.73 -15.85 10.57
CA PHE A 281 9.02 -16.37 9.22
C PHE A 281 9.77 -17.71 9.29
N GLU A 282 9.46 -18.61 8.36
CA GLU A 282 10.34 -19.74 8.08
C GLU A 282 11.68 -19.21 7.54
N TYR A 283 12.79 -19.58 8.20
CA TYR A 283 14.14 -19.15 7.84
C TYR A 283 14.94 -20.32 7.29
N GLN A 284 15.55 -20.12 6.13
CA GLN A 284 16.40 -21.12 5.49
C GLN A 284 17.69 -20.48 4.98
N VAL A 285 18.84 -21.02 5.37
CA VAL A 285 20.13 -20.69 4.75
C VAL A 285 20.22 -21.39 3.39
N THR A 286 20.62 -20.65 2.35
CA THR A 286 20.76 -21.15 0.98
C THR A 286 22.23 -21.07 0.54
N GLU A 287 22.57 -21.67 -0.60
CA GLU A 287 23.94 -21.58 -1.16
C GLU A 287 24.35 -20.15 -1.52
N ARG A 288 23.37 -19.26 -1.73
CA ARG A 288 23.57 -17.89 -2.18
C ARG A 288 23.32 -16.86 -1.09
N GLY A 289 22.82 -17.26 0.08
CA GLY A 289 22.42 -16.36 1.16
C GLY A 289 21.39 -17.00 2.07
N PHE A 290 20.19 -16.43 2.14
CA PHE A 290 19.09 -16.96 2.95
C PHE A 290 17.72 -16.60 2.37
N MET A 291 16.68 -17.27 2.86
CA MET A 291 15.29 -17.08 2.47
C MET A 291 14.40 -16.90 3.70
N LEU A 292 13.43 -15.99 3.59
CA LEU A 292 12.32 -15.82 4.52
C LEU A 292 11.02 -16.22 3.84
N ARG A 293 10.26 -17.13 4.45
CA ARG A 293 9.01 -17.66 3.88
C ARG A 293 7.84 -17.47 4.84
N CYS A 294 6.72 -16.99 4.31
CA CYS A 294 5.48 -16.91 5.07
C CYS A 294 4.97 -18.33 5.38
N ARG A 295 4.32 -18.52 6.52
CA ARG A 295 3.82 -19.84 6.95
C ARG A 295 2.40 -20.12 6.48
N ALA A 296 1.65 -19.07 6.21
CA ALA A 296 0.31 -19.16 5.68
C ALA A 296 0.26 -18.62 4.24
N LYS A 297 -0.71 -19.14 3.49
CA LYS A 297 -1.00 -18.69 2.13
C LYS A 297 -1.80 -17.40 2.16
N GLU A 298 -1.56 -16.54 1.17
CA GLU A 298 -2.55 -15.55 0.76
C GLU A 298 -3.78 -16.27 0.20
N ILE A 299 -4.97 -15.91 0.68
CA ILE A 299 -6.21 -16.60 0.30
C ILE A 299 -6.57 -16.28 -1.16
N GLY A 300 -6.49 -15.02 -1.58
CA GLY A 300 -6.86 -14.61 -2.93
C GLY A 300 -6.02 -15.24 -4.05
N GLU A 301 -4.73 -15.47 -3.80
CA GLU A 301 -3.76 -15.99 -4.80
C GLU A 301 -3.39 -17.47 -4.57
N ASP A 302 -3.87 -18.11 -3.50
CA ASP A 302 -3.47 -19.46 -3.04
C ASP A 302 -1.94 -19.66 -2.96
N ARG A 303 -1.22 -18.60 -2.62
CA ARG A 303 0.25 -18.52 -2.73
C ARG A 303 0.94 -18.36 -1.37
N ILE A 304 2.04 -19.09 -1.18
CA ILE A 304 3.00 -18.81 -0.10
C ILE A 304 4.04 -17.83 -0.62
N TRP A 305 4.25 -16.74 0.12
CA TRP A 305 5.25 -15.72 -0.22
C TRP A 305 6.63 -16.09 0.31
N GLU A 306 7.63 -15.89 -0.53
CA GLU A 306 9.03 -16.21 -0.29
C GLU A 306 9.89 -15.02 -0.70
N TYR A 307 10.85 -14.66 0.14
CA TYR A 307 11.76 -13.52 -0.04
C TYR A 307 13.19 -14.03 0.06
N GLU A 308 13.92 -14.02 -1.06
CA GLU A 308 15.30 -14.48 -1.14
C GLU A 308 16.28 -13.30 -1.03
N PHE A 309 17.27 -13.44 -0.16
CA PHE A 309 18.29 -12.43 0.11
C PHE A 309 19.68 -13.02 -0.20
N ALA A 310 20.33 -12.49 -1.23
CA ALA A 310 21.66 -12.93 -1.63
C ALA A 310 22.73 -12.35 -0.70
N VAL A 311 23.80 -13.09 -0.40
CA VAL A 311 24.92 -12.59 0.40
C VAL A 311 26.14 -12.49 -0.50
N PRO A 312 26.75 -11.30 -0.67
CA PRO A 312 27.94 -11.15 -1.48
C PRO A 312 29.09 -11.98 -0.88
N LYS A 313 29.84 -12.65 -1.76
CA LYS A 313 31.00 -13.47 -1.39
C LYS A 313 32.26 -12.64 -1.26
#